data_AF-A0A0J9VA16-F1
#
_entry.id   AF-A0A0J9VA16-F1
#
_cell.length_a   1.000
_cell.length_b   1.000
_cell.length_c   1.000
_cell.angle_alpha   90.00
_cell.angle_beta   90.00
_cell.angle_gamma   90.00
#
_symmetry.space_group_name_H-M   'P 1'
#
loop_
_entity.id
_entity.type
_entity.pdbx_description
1 polymer ?
#
loop_
_entity_poly.entity_id
_entity_poly.type
_entity_poly.pdbx_seq_one_letter_code
_entity_poly.pdbx_strand_id
1 'polypeptide(L)'
;MEIEKCYEHACGERAKPNSHGSNSGKSGKVHPPDREEIGRASWLVLHTMAANYPSKPTEEEKKKHFHFFDAFANLYPCYICKLDLLGHLKSEGINCEGRREMSTFIFNLHNRVNEDLGKDLFPCGDIQEIIERYRAAE
;
A
#
# COMPACT_ATOMS: atom_id res chain seq x y z
N MET A 1 -22.06 -5.71 -13.24
CA MET A 1 -22.26 -4.25 -13.09
C MET A 1 -20.90 -3.64 -13.36
N GLU A 2 -20.67 -3.12 -14.55
CA GLU A 2 -19.41 -2.46 -14.90
C GLU A 2 -19.33 -1.15 -14.12
N ILE A 3 -18.53 -1.15 -13.04
CA ILE A 3 -18.17 0.08 -12.33
C ILE A 3 -17.04 0.72 -13.14
N GLU A 4 -17.36 1.22 -14.33
CA GLU A 4 -16.35 1.60 -15.33
C GLU A 4 -15.65 2.93 -15.02
N LYS A 5 -16.18 3.75 -14.11
CA LYS A 5 -15.56 5.03 -13.71
C LYS A 5 -15.76 5.30 -12.23
N CYS A 6 -14.66 5.38 -11.48
CA CYS A 6 -14.69 5.96 -10.15
C CYS A 6 -14.92 7.47 -10.28
N TYR A 7 -16.12 7.95 -9.95
CA TYR A 7 -16.47 9.38 -9.97
C TYR A 7 -16.03 10.13 -8.71
N GLU A 8 -15.44 9.44 -7.75
CA GLU A 8 -14.99 10.03 -6.49
C GLU A 8 -13.72 10.87 -6.72
N HIS A 9 -13.69 12.06 -6.11
CA HIS A 9 -12.51 12.92 -6.13
C HIS A 9 -11.25 12.21 -5.61
N ALA A 10 -11.40 11.23 -4.72
CA ALA A 10 -10.30 10.41 -4.19
C ALA A 10 -9.69 9.43 -5.21
N CYS A 11 -10.38 9.16 -6.32
CA CYS A 11 -9.89 8.34 -7.42
C CYS A 11 -9.32 9.17 -8.57
N GLY A 12 -9.43 10.50 -8.53
CA GLY A 12 -8.93 11.36 -9.60
C GLY A 12 -7.41 11.27 -9.72
N GLU A 13 -6.91 11.11 -10.94
CA GLU A 13 -5.48 11.26 -11.24
C GLU A 13 -5.18 12.74 -11.55
N ARG A 14 -4.08 13.26 -11.00
CA ARG A 14 -3.63 14.60 -11.34
C ARG A 14 -2.91 14.57 -12.70
N ALA A 15 -3.21 15.53 -13.56
CA ALA A 15 -2.41 15.74 -14.77
C ALA A 15 -0.95 16.00 -14.39
N LYS A 16 -0.02 15.18 -14.91
CA LYS A 16 1.42 15.37 -14.68
C LYS A 16 1.84 16.73 -15.28
N PRO A 17 2.54 17.60 -14.51
CA PRO A 17 3.04 18.84 -15.07
C PRO A 17 4.04 18.53 -16.19
N ASN A 18 3.92 19.22 -17.32
CA ASN A 18 4.85 19.10 -18.45
C ASN A 18 6.29 19.34 -17.95
N SER A 19 7.18 18.37 -18.15
CA SER A 19 8.55 18.36 -17.68
C SER A 19 9.49 19.27 -18.50
N HIS A 20 9.10 20.52 -18.70
CA HIS A 20 9.93 21.55 -19.34
C HIS A 20 9.75 22.88 -18.60
N GLY A 21 10.53 23.10 -17.55
CA GLY A 21 10.55 24.39 -16.87
C GLY A 21 11.19 24.35 -15.48
N SER A 22 12.45 24.78 -15.42
CA SER A 22 13.24 24.98 -14.21
C SER A 22 12.60 25.95 -13.20
N ASN A 23 12.63 25.54 -11.93
CA ASN A 23 12.84 26.34 -10.71
C ASN A 23 11.94 27.57 -10.49
N SER A 24 11.01 27.48 -9.52
CA SER A 24 10.60 28.64 -8.73
C SER A 24 10.09 28.22 -7.36
N GLY A 25 10.80 28.63 -6.30
CA GLY A 25 10.23 28.67 -4.96
C GLY A 25 8.95 29.50 -4.98
N LYS A 26 7.82 28.85 -4.69
CA LYS A 26 6.52 29.50 -4.52
C LYS A 26 5.77 28.72 -3.46
N SER A 27 5.19 29.47 -2.52
CA SER A 27 4.13 29.04 -1.60
C SER A 27 3.11 28.18 -2.37
N GLY A 28 3.31 26.86 -2.36
CA GLY A 28 2.50 25.91 -3.10
C GLY A 28 1.27 25.62 -2.28
N LYS A 29 0.08 25.90 -2.83
CA LYS A 29 -1.16 25.41 -2.23
C LYS A 29 -1.00 23.90 -2.02
N VAL A 30 -1.06 23.44 -0.77
CA VAL A 30 -1.05 22.01 -0.47
C VAL A 30 -2.36 21.46 -1.02
N HIS A 31 -2.25 20.54 -1.98
CA HIS A 31 -3.40 19.84 -2.53
C HIS A 31 -3.53 18.47 -1.86
N PRO A 32 -4.75 17.95 -1.70
CA PRO A 32 -4.94 16.54 -1.35
C PRO A 32 -4.20 15.65 -2.36
N PRO A 33 -3.64 14.52 -1.91
CA PRO A 33 -2.97 13.56 -2.79
C PRO A 33 -3.96 12.96 -3.79
N ASP A 34 -3.50 12.73 -5.02
CA ASP A 34 -4.21 11.91 -5.99
C ASP A 34 -4.12 10.41 -5.68
N ARG A 35 -4.81 9.59 -6.49
CA ARG A 35 -4.85 8.12 -6.31
C ARG A 35 -3.46 7.47 -6.29
N GLU A 36 -2.54 7.95 -7.12
CA GLU A 36 -1.19 7.38 -7.22
C GLU A 36 -0.32 7.84 -6.04
N GLU A 37 -0.43 9.12 -5.65
CA GLU A 37 0.23 9.72 -4.49
C GLU A 37 -0.17 9.03 -3.19
N ILE A 38 -1.47 8.84 -2.95
CA ILE A 38 -1.95 8.15 -1.74
C ILE A 38 -1.62 6.65 -1.78
N GLY A 39 -1.66 6.03 -2.95
CA GLY A 39 -1.24 4.63 -3.16
C GLY A 39 0.21 4.40 -2.75
N ARG A 40 1.14 5.21 -3.29
CA ARG A 40 2.57 5.13 -2.92
C ARG A 40 2.80 5.38 -1.42
N ALA A 41 2.16 6.40 -0.86
CA ALA A 41 2.27 6.70 0.57
C ALA A 41 1.76 5.55 1.45
N SER A 42 0.66 4.92 1.04
CA SER A 42 0.08 3.76 1.74
C SER A 42 1.02 2.56 1.74
N TRP A 43 1.62 2.25 0.60
CA TRP A 43 2.60 1.16 0.52
C TRP A 43 3.83 1.42 1.40
N LEU A 44 4.29 2.67 1.51
CA LEU A 44 5.37 3.01 2.45
C LEU A 44 4.97 2.67 3.89
N VAL A 45 3.75 3.02 4.33
CA VAL A 45 3.24 2.67 5.66
C VAL A 45 3.19 1.16 5.85
N LEU A 46 2.56 0.44 4.92
CA LEU A 46 2.33 -1.01 5.05
C LEU A 46 3.63 -1.81 5.05
N HIS A 47 4.55 -1.52 4.12
CA HIS A 47 5.85 -2.20 4.06
C HIS A 47 6.72 -1.87 5.27
N THR A 48 6.73 -0.62 5.73
CA THR A 48 7.50 -0.22 6.94
C THR A 48 6.94 -0.90 8.18
N MET A 49 5.61 -0.96 8.34
CA MET A 49 4.96 -1.66 9.45
C MET A 49 5.34 -3.15 9.46
N ALA A 50 5.28 -3.81 8.30
CA ALA A 50 5.67 -5.22 8.17
C ALA A 50 7.15 -5.46 8.49
N ALA A 51 8.04 -4.61 7.95
CA ALA A 51 9.48 -4.74 8.15
C ALA A 51 9.91 -4.54 9.62
N ASN A 52 9.16 -3.75 10.39
CA ASN A 52 9.40 -3.51 11.82
C ASN A 52 8.58 -4.43 12.73
N TYR A 53 7.77 -5.34 12.18
CA TYR A 53 6.98 -6.29 12.97
C TYR A 53 7.89 -7.24 13.77
N PRO A 54 7.51 -7.72 14.97
CA PRO A 54 8.32 -8.67 15.72
C PRO A 54 8.51 -9.98 14.95
N SER A 55 9.68 -10.62 15.10
CA SER A 55 9.90 -11.97 14.58
C SER A 55 9.06 -13.02 15.32
N LYS A 56 8.67 -12.74 16.56
CA LYS A 56 7.81 -13.57 17.41
C LYS A 56 6.76 -12.67 18.09
N PRO A 57 5.67 -12.33 17.40
CA PRO A 57 4.64 -11.47 17.94
C PRO A 57 3.81 -12.20 19.01
N THR A 58 3.34 -11.43 19.97
CA THR A 58 2.31 -11.85 20.92
C THR A 58 0.94 -11.94 20.25
N GLU A 59 0.03 -12.71 20.83
CA GLU A 59 -1.35 -12.82 20.34
C GLU A 59 -2.07 -11.46 20.27
N GLU A 60 -1.73 -10.52 21.14
CA GLU A 60 -2.27 -9.17 21.11
C GLU A 60 -1.74 -8.36 19.93
N GLU A 61 -0.44 -8.49 19.60
CA GLU A 61 0.14 -7.85 18.41
C GLU A 61 -0.45 -8.42 17.12
N LYS A 62 -0.71 -9.72 17.06
CA LYS A 62 -1.41 -10.37 15.94
C LYS A 62 -2.80 -9.80 15.73
N LYS A 63 -3.60 -9.72 16.80
CA LYS A 63 -4.95 -9.13 16.77
C LYS A 63 -4.95 -7.67 16.34
N LYS A 64 -4.02 -6.87 16.87
CA LYS A 64 -3.88 -5.45 16.48
C LYS A 64 -3.57 -5.30 14.99
N HIS A 65 -2.69 -6.11 14.43
CA HIS A 65 -2.37 -6.06 13.00
C HIS A 65 -3.58 -6.48 12.16
N PHE A 66 -4.26 -7.56 12.53
CA PHE A 66 -5.46 -7.99 11.82
C PHE A 66 -6.53 -6.87 11.79
N HIS A 67 -6.85 -6.28 12.95
CA HIS A 67 -7.80 -5.17 13.02
C HIS A 67 -7.32 -3.91 12.29
N PHE A 68 -6.02 -3.63 12.30
CA PHE A 68 -5.45 -2.53 11.53
C PHE A 68 -5.72 -2.71 10.04
N PHE A 69 -5.47 -3.90 9.47
CA PHE A 69 -5.72 -4.14 8.04
C PHE A 69 -7.20 -4.08 7.67
N ASP A 70 -8.08 -4.66 8.49
CA ASP A 70 -9.51 -4.59 8.28
C ASP A 70 -10.01 -3.13 8.30
N ALA A 71 -9.59 -2.35 9.29
CA ALA A 71 -9.92 -0.93 9.38
C ALA A 71 -9.30 -0.12 8.23
N PHE A 72 -8.03 -0.36 7.91
CA PHE A 72 -7.30 0.32 6.84
C PHE A 72 -7.99 0.12 5.49
N ALA A 73 -8.35 -1.11 5.15
CA ALA A 73 -9.04 -1.41 3.90
C ALA A 73 -10.44 -0.76 3.87
N ASN A 74 -11.20 -0.85 4.98
CA ASN A 74 -12.53 -0.27 5.06
C ASN A 74 -12.53 1.27 5.04
N LEU A 75 -11.45 1.92 5.46
CA LEU A 75 -11.30 3.38 5.49
C LEU A 75 -10.46 3.92 4.32
N TYR A 76 -10.03 3.06 3.40
CA TYR A 76 -9.20 3.50 2.27
C TYR A 76 -9.97 4.49 1.39
N PRO A 77 -9.39 5.67 1.06
CA PRO A 77 -10.15 6.80 0.55
C PRO A 77 -10.64 6.64 -0.90
N CYS A 78 -10.03 5.74 -1.68
CA CYS A 78 -10.48 5.39 -3.02
C CYS A 78 -11.47 4.22 -2.94
N TYR A 79 -12.75 4.41 -3.24
CA TYR A 79 -13.78 3.38 -3.09
C TYR A 79 -13.51 2.11 -3.92
N ILE A 80 -13.13 2.23 -5.19
CA ILE A 80 -12.81 1.06 -6.02
C ILE A 80 -11.59 0.31 -5.44
N CYS A 81 -10.53 1.05 -5.11
CA CYS A 81 -9.34 0.48 -4.49
C CYS A 81 -9.66 -0.24 -3.16
N LYS A 82 -10.60 0.31 -2.37
CA LYS A 82 -11.11 -0.31 -1.15
C LYS A 82 -11.79 -1.65 -1.44
N LEU A 83 -12.69 -1.70 -2.43
CA LEU A 83 -13.40 -2.93 -2.76
C LEU A 83 -12.43 -4.03 -3.20
N ASP A 84 -11.47 -3.68 -4.05
CA ASP A 84 -10.45 -4.62 -4.53
C ASP A 84 -9.55 -5.09 -3.39
N LEU A 85 -9.08 -4.17 -2.53
CA LEU A 85 -8.27 -4.50 -1.36
C LEU A 85 -9.01 -5.44 -0.41
N LEU A 86 -10.29 -5.18 -0.09
CA LEU A 86 -11.10 -6.08 0.73
C LEU A 86 -11.25 -7.46 0.10
N GLY A 87 -11.40 -7.52 -1.24
CA GLY A 87 -11.41 -8.77 -2.00
C GLY A 87 -10.12 -9.57 -1.82
N HIS A 88 -8.97 -8.90 -2.00
CA HIS A 88 -7.65 -9.52 -1.83
C HIS A 88 -7.42 -10.02 -0.42
N LEU A 89 -7.69 -9.19 0.61
CA LEU A 89 -7.56 -9.58 2.02
C LEU A 89 -8.38 -10.82 2.36
N LYS A 90 -9.59 -10.95 1.80
CA LYS A 90 -10.45 -12.12 2.01
C LYS A 90 -9.93 -13.37 1.32
N SER A 91 -9.30 -13.22 0.15
CA SER A 91 -8.82 -14.35 -0.65
C SER A 91 -7.48 -14.91 -0.17
N GLU A 92 -6.54 -14.05 0.22
CA GLU A 92 -5.18 -14.44 0.59
C GLU A 92 -5.09 -14.82 2.07
N GLY A 93 -5.86 -14.16 2.92
CA GLY A 93 -5.74 -14.27 4.38
C GLY A 93 -4.47 -13.58 4.90
N ILE A 94 -4.60 -12.82 5.99
CA ILE A 94 -3.47 -12.11 6.57
C ILE A 94 -2.67 -13.09 7.45
N ASN A 95 -1.39 -13.28 7.14
CA ASN A 95 -0.48 -14.06 7.98
C ASN A 95 0.29 -13.15 8.94
N CYS A 96 -0.11 -13.18 10.22
CA CYS A 96 0.49 -12.40 11.30
C CYS A 96 1.48 -13.18 12.16
N GLU A 97 1.99 -14.34 11.73
CA GLU A 97 2.81 -15.20 12.61
C GLU A 97 4.22 -14.65 12.88
N GLY A 98 4.70 -13.70 12.09
CA GLY A 98 6.01 -13.10 12.29
C GLY A 98 6.35 -12.08 11.21
N ARG A 99 7.48 -11.41 11.39
CA ARG A 99 7.98 -10.40 10.46
C ARG A 99 8.08 -10.92 9.02
N ARG A 100 8.64 -12.10 8.81
CA ARG A 100 8.83 -12.65 7.46
C ARG A 100 7.49 -12.94 6.79
N GLU A 101 6.56 -13.49 7.55
CA GLU A 101 5.21 -13.81 7.10
C GLU A 101 4.43 -12.54 6.73
N MET A 102 4.47 -11.53 7.61
CA MET A 102 3.82 -10.25 7.37
C MET A 102 4.44 -9.51 6.17
N SER A 103 5.76 -9.47 6.05
CA SER A 103 6.44 -8.87 4.90
C SER A 103 6.14 -9.61 3.60
N THR A 104 6.09 -10.94 3.63
CA THR A 104 5.72 -11.77 2.47
C THR A 104 4.29 -11.47 2.04
N PHE A 105 3.36 -11.39 3.00
CA PHE A 105 1.96 -11.05 2.74
C PHE A 105 1.84 -9.67 2.07
N ILE A 106 2.48 -8.63 2.63
CA ILE A 106 2.41 -7.27 2.07
C ILE A 106 3.08 -7.16 0.71
N PHE A 107 4.18 -7.88 0.50
CA PHE A 107 4.85 -7.97 -0.79
C PHE A 107 3.94 -8.59 -1.86
N ASN A 108 3.34 -9.73 -1.57
CA ASN A 108 2.45 -10.42 -2.51
C ASN A 108 1.22 -9.57 -2.82
N LEU A 109 0.59 -8.98 -1.80
CA LEU A 109 -0.55 -8.09 -1.96
C LEU A 109 -0.21 -6.88 -2.84
N HIS A 110 0.97 -6.28 -2.69
CA HIS A 110 1.41 -5.18 -3.54
C HIS A 110 1.60 -5.63 -5.01
N ASN A 111 2.16 -6.82 -5.22
CA ASN A 111 2.30 -7.38 -6.56
C ASN A 111 0.96 -7.76 -7.20
N ARG A 112 -0.01 -8.22 -6.42
CA ARG A 112 -1.39 -8.43 -6.88
C ARG A 112 -2.00 -7.14 -7.40
N VAL A 113 -1.85 -6.05 -6.66
CA VAL A 113 -2.30 -4.72 -7.10
C VAL A 113 -1.52 -4.23 -8.32
N ASN A 114 -0.23 -4.53 -8.44
CA ASN A 114 0.53 -4.23 -9.67
C ASN A 114 -0.05 -4.97 -10.87
N GLU A 115 -0.35 -6.26 -10.74
CA GLU A 115 -0.99 -7.06 -11.78
C GLU A 115 -2.36 -6.48 -12.19
N ASP A 116 -3.22 -6.15 -11.22
CA ASP A 116 -4.54 -5.56 -11.49
C ASP A 116 -4.44 -4.21 -12.23
N LEU A 117 -3.37 -3.46 -11.98
CA LEU A 117 -3.07 -2.19 -12.65
C LEU A 117 -2.30 -2.36 -13.98
N GLY A 118 -1.99 -3.59 -14.40
CA GLY A 118 -1.19 -3.88 -15.59
C GLY A 118 0.27 -3.41 -15.50
N LYS A 119 0.81 -3.30 -14.28
CA LYS A 119 2.20 -2.95 -14.00
C LYS A 119 3.05 -4.21 -13.91
N ASP A 120 4.36 -4.04 -14.11
CA ASP A 120 5.32 -5.12 -13.89
C ASP A 120 5.29 -5.59 -12.42
N LEU A 121 5.42 -6.89 -12.23
CA LEU A 121 5.62 -7.48 -10.92
C LEU A 121 7.00 -7.09 -10.39
N PHE A 122 7.07 -6.74 -9.11
CA PHE A 122 8.35 -6.55 -8.45
C PHE A 122 8.99 -7.94 -8.23
N PRO A 123 10.19 -8.21 -8.78
CA PRO A 123 10.86 -9.48 -8.57
C PRO A 123 11.43 -9.56 -7.16
N CYS A 124 11.31 -10.71 -6.50
CA CYS A 124 11.90 -10.95 -5.20
C CYS A 124 12.47 -12.36 -5.13
N GLY A 125 13.78 -12.48 -4.90
CA GLY A 125 14.46 -13.75 -4.66
C GLY A 125 14.39 -14.18 -3.20
N ASP A 126 14.55 -13.23 -2.27
CA ASP A 126 14.40 -13.42 -0.83
C ASP A 126 13.66 -12.23 -0.21
N ILE A 127 12.61 -12.51 0.57
CA ILE A 127 11.85 -11.49 1.28
C ILE A 127 12.71 -10.66 2.24
N GLN A 128 13.86 -11.19 2.67
CA GLN A 128 14.80 -10.46 3.49
C GLN A 128 15.28 -9.15 2.85
N GLU A 129 15.45 -9.12 1.53
CA GLU A 129 15.83 -7.91 0.78
C GLU A 129 14.73 -6.83 0.87
N ILE A 130 13.46 -7.26 0.84
CA ILE A 130 12.31 -6.36 1.01
C ILE A 130 12.25 -5.84 2.44
N ILE A 131 12.46 -6.71 3.43
CA ILE A 131 12.50 -6.31 4.85
C ILE A 131 13.58 -5.23 5.07
N GLU A 132 14.79 -5.45 4.55
CA GLU A 132 15.90 -4.51 4.71
C GLU A 132 15.65 -3.18 4.00
N ARG A 133 15.02 -3.20 2.81
CA ARG A 133 14.63 -1.99 2.08
C ARG A 133 13.71 -1.06 2.89
N TYR A 134 12.88 -1.62 3.77
CA TYR A 134 11.86 -0.88 4.53
C TYR A 134 12.13 -0.78 6.04
N ARG A 135 13.27 -1.29 6.52
CA ARG A 135 13.74 -0.99 7.86
C ARG A 135 14.42 0.37 7.86
N ALA A 136 14.06 1.23 8.81
CA ALA A 136 14.90 2.37 9.13
C ALA A 136 16.25 1.83 9.63
N ALA A 137 17.35 2.31 9.07
CA ALA A 137 18.68 1.92 9.51
C ALA A 137 18.81 2.19 11.02
N GLU A 138 19.32 1.20 11.76
CA GLU A 138 19.81 1.37 13.13
C GLU A 138 21.18 2.05 13.12
#